data_AF-A0AB74M4I3-F1
#
_entry.id   AF-A0AB74M4I3-F1
#
_cell.length_a   1.000
_cell.length_b   1.000
_cell.length_c   1.000
_cell.angle_alpha   90.00
_cell.angle_beta   90.00
_cell.angle_gamma   90.00
#
_symmetry.space_group_name_H-M   'P 1'
#
loop_
_entity.id
_entity.type
_entity.pdbx_description
1 polymer ?
#
loop_
_entity_poly.entity_id
_entity_poly.type
_entity_poly.pdbx_seq_one_letter_code
_entity_poly.pdbx_strand_id
1 'polypeptide(L)'
;MPKITTPNFVTLHPVAPKNGRLDVGQAFPTLEITRTETETAITYRRITAVDAPDGTIVFMRDPVCRGGSHHRLVNGELVPVNYIDALNELDPENAGRRRYEARLGLLPRKPRRFTLPLDRADDEWVPGDTYPDEHREGAYVTCTKRSGRQIWIRATTYEEIVALGVSP
;
A
#
# COMPACT_ATOMS: atom_id res chain seq x y z
N MET A 1 -21.64 -10.30 -27.14
CA MET A 1 -21.88 -9.02 -26.41
C MET A 1 -21.18 -7.89 -27.16
N PRO A 2 -21.78 -6.69 -27.26
CA PRO A 2 -21.22 -5.62 -28.08
C PRO A 2 -19.99 -4.99 -27.39
N LYS A 3 -18.85 -5.05 -28.09
CA LYS A 3 -17.62 -4.34 -27.74
C LYS A 3 -17.77 -2.89 -28.20
N ILE A 4 -18.00 -1.96 -27.28
CA ILE A 4 -18.08 -0.54 -27.63
C ILE A 4 -16.66 0.02 -27.63
N THR A 5 -16.27 0.59 -28.77
CA THR A 5 -14.95 1.18 -28.98
C THR A 5 -15.16 2.65 -29.31
N THR A 6 -14.75 3.54 -28.40
CA THR A 6 -14.91 4.99 -28.58
C THR A 6 -13.59 5.72 -28.33
N PRO A 7 -13.29 6.76 -29.11
CA PRO A 7 -12.26 7.71 -28.74
C PRO A 7 -12.59 8.35 -27.40
N ASN A 8 -11.61 8.39 -26.50
CA ASN A 8 -11.70 9.06 -25.22
C ASN A 8 -10.43 9.91 -25.01
N PHE A 9 -10.59 11.07 -24.39
CA PHE A 9 -9.47 11.95 -24.07
C PHE A 9 -9.16 11.80 -22.58
N VAL A 10 -7.94 11.36 -22.28
CA VAL A 10 -7.48 11.21 -20.90
C VAL A 10 -6.32 12.15 -20.62
N THR A 11 -6.23 12.58 -19.37
CA THR A 11 -5.06 13.29 -18.88
C THR A 11 -4.17 12.31 -18.13
N LEU A 12 -2.93 12.17 -18.57
CA LEU A 12 -1.92 11.42 -17.84
C LEU A 12 -1.10 12.35 -16.95
N HIS A 13 -0.76 11.87 -15.78
CA HIS A 13 0.07 12.58 -14.83
C HIS A 13 1.26 11.71 -14.43
N PRO A 14 2.48 12.24 -14.38
CA PRO A 14 3.58 11.52 -13.76
C PRO A 14 3.29 11.34 -12.27
N VAL A 15 3.78 10.24 -11.72
CA VAL A 15 3.58 9.89 -10.31
C VAL A 15 4.94 9.73 -9.65
N ALA A 16 5.08 10.29 -8.45
CA ALA A 16 6.27 10.15 -7.64
C ALA A 16 5.88 9.79 -6.19
N PRO A 17 6.71 9.02 -5.47
CA PRO A 17 6.47 8.75 -4.06
C PRO A 17 6.81 10.00 -3.23
N LYS A 18 5.93 10.37 -2.32
CA LYS A 18 6.10 11.48 -1.38
C LYS A 18 5.36 11.18 -0.09
N ASN A 19 6.06 11.25 1.04
CA ASN A 19 5.49 11.02 2.38
C ASN A 19 4.70 9.70 2.48
N GLY A 20 5.22 8.62 1.87
CA GLY A 20 4.57 7.30 1.87
C GLY A 20 3.29 7.21 1.04
N ARG A 21 3.07 8.15 0.11
CA ARG A 21 1.95 8.17 -0.83
C ARG A 21 2.43 8.47 -2.24
N LEU A 22 1.62 8.13 -3.23
CA LEU A 22 1.78 8.58 -4.60
C LEU A 22 1.29 10.02 -4.74
N ASP A 23 2.20 10.93 -5.08
CA ASP A 23 1.90 12.33 -5.43
C ASP A 23 1.72 12.44 -6.95
N VAL A 24 0.71 13.20 -7.36
CA VAL A 24 0.33 13.34 -8.77
C VAL A 24 0.87 14.65 -9.29
N GLY A 25 1.83 14.57 -10.21
CA GLY A 25 2.48 15.73 -10.81
C GLY A 25 1.62 16.48 -11.83
N GLN A 26 2.22 17.50 -12.41
CA GLN A 26 1.60 18.26 -13.49
C GLN A 26 1.33 17.35 -14.70
N ALA A 27 0.15 17.49 -15.29
CA ALA A 27 -0.32 16.70 -16.42
C ALA A 27 0.63 16.78 -17.63
N PHE A 28 0.77 15.66 -18.33
CA PHE A 28 1.18 15.63 -19.73
C PHE A 28 0.07 16.22 -20.62
N PRO A 29 0.36 16.57 -21.88
CA PRO A 29 -0.68 16.88 -22.86
C PRO A 29 -1.74 15.77 -22.92
N THR A 30 -3.01 16.17 -23.08
CA THR A 30 -4.15 15.23 -23.16
C THR A 30 -3.96 14.28 -24.33
N LEU A 31 -4.19 12.99 -24.09
CA LEU A 31 -4.00 11.94 -25.09
C LEU A 31 -5.33 11.37 -25.53
N GLU A 32 -5.45 11.18 -26.84
CA GLU A 32 -6.53 10.39 -27.41
C GLU A 32 -6.20 8.89 -27.23
N ILE A 33 -7.12 8.19 -26.58
CA ILE A 33 -7.05 6.76 -26.37
C ILE A 33 -8.31 6.10 -26.90
N THR A 34 -8.16 4.89 -27.43
CA THR A 34 -9.27 4.01 -27.71
C THR A 34 -9.68 3.32 -26.42
N ARG A 35 -10.88 3.64 -25.92
CA ARG A 35 -11.48 2.90 -24.81
C ARG A 35 -12.27 1.73 -25.39
N THR A 36 -11.98 0.54 -24.89
CA THR A 36 -12.73 -0.69 -25.16
C THR A 36 -13.42 -1.10 -23.88
N GLU A 37 -14.75 -1.12 -23.90
CA GLU A 37 -15.55 -1.53 -22.76
C GLU A 37 -16.17 -2.91 -23.00
N THR A 38 -16.12 -3.73 -21.96
CA THR A 38 -16.84 -5.00 -21.83
C THR A 38 -17.66 -4.96 -20.54
N GLU A 39 -18.54 -5.95 -20.30
CA GLU A 39 -19.33 -6.00 -19.06
C GLU A 39 -18.48 -6.06 -17.79
N THR A 40 -17.25 -6.57 -17.87
CA THR A 40 -16.39 -6.85 -16.71
C THR A 40 -15.11 -6.03 -16.65
N ALA A 41 -14.74 -5.35 -17.74
CA ALA A 41 -13.46 -4.64 -17.82
C ALA A 41 -13.48 -3.49 -18.82
N ILE A 42 -12.68 -2.48 -18.50
CA ILE A 42 -12.32 -1.38 -19.41
C ILE A 42 -10.85 -1.57 -19.77
N THR A 43 -10.56 -1.58 -21.07
CA THR A 43 -9.20 -1.63 -21.60
C THR A 43 -8.93 -0.39 -22.43
N TYR A 44 -7.71 0.12 -22.35
CA TYR A 44 -7.29 1.33 -23.04
C TYR A 44 -6.20 0.97 -24.02
N ARG A 45 -6.50 1.11 -25.32
CA ARG A 45 -5.51 0.95 -26.39
C ARG A 45 -5.22 2.32 -26.99
N ARG A 46 -3.97 2.56 -27.29
CA ARG A 46 -3.48 3.87 -27.67
C ARG A 46 -3.59 4.16 -29.17
N ILE A 47 -3.84 5.41 -29.54
CA ILE A 47 -3.71 5.92 -30.92
C ILE A 47 -2.47 6.85 -31.10
N THR A 48 -1.96 7.55 -30.07
CA THR A 48 -0.85 8.53 -30.20
C THR A 48 0.16 8.48 -29.07
N ALA A 49 1.49 8.35 -29.33
CA ALA A 49 2.65 8.09 -28.43
C ALA A 49 2.75 8.94 -27.13
N VAL A 50 3.25 8.37 -26.01
CA VAL A 50 3.37 9.01 -24.67
C VAL A 50 4.85 9.29 -24.71
N ASP A 51 5.21 10.56 -24.62
CA ASP A 51 6.60 10.94 -24.48
C ASP A 51 7.06 10.69 -23.04
N ALA A 52 7.23 9.41 -22.70
CA ALA A 52 7.74 8.94 -21.42
C ALA A 52 8.50 7.61 -21.61
N PRO A 53 9.54 7.35 -20.81
CA PRO A 53 10.26 6.08 -20.85
C PRO A 53 9.37 4.87 -20.53
N ASP A 54 9.71 3.72 -21.12
CA ASP A 54 9.09 2.45 -20.75
C ASP A 54 9.30 2.14 -19.26
N GLY A 55 8.31 1.52 -18.62
CA GLY A 55 8.29 1.29 -17.17
C GLY A 55 7.78 2.49 -16.34
N THR A 56 7.58 3.67 -16.93
CA THR A 56 7.05 4.83 -16.20
C THR A 56 5.65 4.54 -15.65
N ILE A 57 5.43 4.83 -14.37
CA ILE A 57 4.11 4.79 -13.74
C ILE A 57 3.44 6.16 -13.86
N VAL A 58 2.21 6.15 -14.37
CA VAL A 58 1.37 7.35 -14.54
C VAL A 58 0.03 7.18 -13.85
N PHE A 59 -0.56 8.29 -13.45
CA PHE A 59 -1.94 8.37 -13.00
C PHE A 59 -2.79 8.91 -14.16
N MET A 60 -3.76 8.11 -14.59
CA MET A 60 -4.69 8.46 -15.65
C MET A 60 -5.98 9.00 -15.03
N ARG A 61 -6.35 10.22 -15.40
CA ARG A 61 -7.69 10.77 -15.16
C ARG A 61 -8.54 10.53 -16.39
N ASP A 62 -9.48 9.59 -16.24
CA ASP A 62 -10.54 9.37 -17.22
C ASP A 62 -11.78 10.18 -16.80
N PRO A 63 -12.30 11.07 -17.66
CA PRO A 63 -13.51 11.85 -17.35
C PRO A 63 -14.75 10.98 -17.06
N VAL A 64 -14.76 9.72 -17.50
CA VAL A 64 -15.86 8.78 -17.28
C VAL A 64 -15.67 7.96 -16.00
N CYS A 65 -14.43 7.73 -15.55
CA CYS A 65 -14.14 6.97 -14.34
C CYS A 65 -13.83 7.90 -13.15
N ARG A 66 -14.78 7.99 -12.20
CA ARG A 66 -14.57 8.75 -10.96
C ARG A 66 -13.43 8.12 -10.14
N GLY A 67 -12.31 8.83 -10.03
CA GLY A 67 -11.18 8.45 -9.16
C GLY A 67 -9.86 8.17 -9.88
N GLY A 68 -9.87 8.04 -11.21
CA GLY A 68 -8.67 7.74 -12.00
C GLY A 68 -8.05 6.37 -11.68
N SER A 69 -6.95 6.04 -12.36
CA SER A 69 -6.27 4.75 -12.22
C SER A 69 -4.77 4.87 -12.46
N HIS A 70 -3.98 3.98 -11.86
CA HIS A 70 -2.53 3.92 -12.06
C HIS A 70 -2.20 2.94 -13.17
N HIS A 71 -1.25 3.30 -14.03
CA HIS A 71 -0.82 2.47 -15.15
C HIS A 71 0.70 2.52 -15.29
N ARG A 72 1.29 1.39 -15.66
CA ARG A 72 2.68 1.30 -16.13
C ARG A 72 2.70 1.38 -17.65
N LEU A 73 3.62 2.16 -18.21
CA LEU A 73 3.89 2.15 -19.64
C LEU A 73 4.71 0.90 -19.99
N VAL A 74 4.21 0.08 -20.91
CA VAL A 74 4.89 -1.14 -21.39
C VAL A 74 4.76 -1.22 -22.91
N ASN A 75 5.86 -1.09 -23.63
CA ASN A 75 5.92 -1.04 -25.10
C ASN A 75 4.93 -0.02 -25.70
N GLY A 76 4.75 1.13 -25.03
CA GLY A 76 3.81 2.17 -25.42
C GLY A 76 2.35 1.93 -25.03
N GLU A 77 2.02 0.81 -24.37
CA GLU A 77 0.70 0.48 -23.84
C GLU A 77 0.56 0.84 -22.34
N LEU A 78 -0.67 1.15 -21.90
CA LEU A 78 -0.97 1.44 -20.49
C LEU A 78 -1.47 0.19 -19.79
N VAL A 79 -0.62 -0.46 -19.01
CA VAL A 79 -0.95 -1.66 -18.24
C VAL A 79 -1.42 -1.24 -16.84
N PRO A 80 -2.63 -1.62 -16.39
CA PRO A 80 -3.11 -1.28 -15.04
C PRO A 80 -2.18 -1.80 -13.93
N VAL A 81 -1.90 -0.95 -12.94
CA VAL A 81 -1.18 -1.32 -11.72
C VAL A 81 -1.99 -0.79 -10.54
N ASN A 82 -2.07 -1.56 -9.45
CA ASN A 82 -2.76 -1.07 -8.26
C ASN A 82 -1.89 -0.04 -7.50
N TYR A 83 -2.52 0.74 -6.63
CA TYR A 83 -1.84 1.81 -5.88
C TYR A 83 -0.66 1.30 -5.04
N ILE A 84 -0.81 0.17 -4.37
CA ILE A 84 0.19 -0.36 -3.44
C ILE A 84 1.41 -0.89 -4.20
N ASP A 85 1.20 -1.58 -5.31
CA ASP A 85 2.28 -2.08 -6.16
C ASP A 85 3.05 -0.93 -6.80
N ALA A 86 2.33 0.08 -7.33
CA ALA A 86 2.95 1.29 -7.86
C ALA A 86 3.81 2.02 -6.80
N LEU A 87 3.30 2.15 -5.58
CA LEU A 87 4.05 2.77 -4.49
C LEU A 87 5.26 1.94 -4.05
N ASN A 88 5.15 0.62 -4.04
CA ASN A 88 6.27 -0.25 -3.66
C ASN A 88 7.36 -0.32 -4.73
N GLU A 89 7.01 -0.19 -6.01
CA GLU A 89 7.97 -0.12 -7.10
C GLU A 89 8.71 1.22 -7.11
N LEU A 90 7.99 2.32 -6.89
CA LEU A 90 8.59 3.66 -6.89
C LEU A 90 9.38 3.97 -5.61
N ASP A 91 9.08 3.31 -4.49
CA ASP A 91 9.74 3.49 -3.20
C ASP A 91 10.06 2.14 -2.55
N PRO A 92 11.02 1.38 -3.11
CA PRO A 92 11.31 0.01 -2.67
C PRO A 92 11.90 -0.02 -1.26
N GLU A 93 12.68 0.99 -0.87
CA GLU A 93 13.33 1.08 0.44
C GLU A 93 12.32 1.10 1.59
N ASN A 94 11.15 1.72 1.38
CA ASN A 94 10.09 1.78 2.39
C ASN A 94 9.01 0.70 2.21
N ALA A 95 9.13 -0.20 1.22
CA ALA A 95 8.15 -1.24 0.97
C ALA A 95 8.01 -2.20 2.15
N GLY A 96 9.14 -2.61 2.76
CA GLY A 96 9.16 -3.45 3.96
C GLY A 96 8.44 -2.79 5.14
N ARG A 97 8.78 -1.52 5.42
CA ARG A 97 8.10 -0.71 6.44
C ARG A 97 6.59 -0.65 6.22
N ARG A 98 6.13 -0.33 5.00
CA ARG A 98 4.70 -0.26 4.69
C ARG A 98 3.98 -1.58 4.89
N ARG A 99 4.58 -2.70 4.44
CA ARG A 99 3.99 -4.04 4.62
C ARG A 99 3.84 -4.37 6.10
N TYR A 100 4.88 -4.11 6.89
CA TYR A 100 4.84 -4.32 8.33
C TYR A 100 3.77 -3.46 9.01
N GLU A 101 3.75 -2.17 8.70
CA GLU A 101 2.76 -1.22 9.22
C GLU A 101 1.31 -1.61 8.90
N ALA A 102 1.08 -2.19 7.71
CA ALA A 102 -0.22 -2.72 7.33
C ALA A 102 -0.63 -3.93 8.19
N ARG A 103 0.30 -4.82 8.56
CA ARG A 103 0.03 -5.97 9.44
C ARG A 103 -0.37 -5.54 10.85
N LEU A 104 0.27 -4.49 11.37
CA LEU A 104 -0.06 -3.93 12.69
C LEU A 104 -1.55 -3.54 12.79
N GLY A 105 -2.12 -3.01 11.69
CA GLY A 105 -3.52 -2.58 11.61
C GLY A 105 -4.04 -1.83 12.84
N LEU A 106 -4.92 -2.45 13.62
CA LEU A 106 -5.56 -1.81 14.79
C LEU A 106 -4.80 -1.99 16.12
N LEU A 107 -3.59 -2.57 16.09
CA LEU A 107 -2.78 -2.71 17.30
C LEU A 107 -2.48 -1.32 17.91
N PRO A 108 -2.48 -1.21 19.25
CA PRO A 108 -2.38 0.07 19.92
C PRO A 108 -0.99 0.67 19.72
N ARG A 109 -0.89 1.85 19.10
CA ARG A 109 0.40 2.53 18.89
C ARG A 109 1.00 3.14 20.16
N LYS A 110 0.14 3.44 21.13
CA LYS A 110 0.53 3.87 22.48
C LYS A 110 0.24 2.75 23.47
N PRO A 111 0.99 2.66 24.59
CA PRO A 111 0.75 1.65 25.62
C PRO A 111 -0.72 1.61 26.02
N ARG A 112 -1.35 0.44 25.85
CA ARG A 112 -2.74 0.19 26.24
C ARG A 112 -2.76 -0.97 27.22
N ARG A 113 -3.57 -0.84 28.28
CA ARG A 113 -3.73 -1.86 29.31
C ARG A 113 -4.61 -3.01 28.82
N PHE A 114 -4.20 -4.23 29.09
CA PHE A 114 -4.94 -5.47 28.92
C PHE A 114 -4.86 -6.29 30.21
N THR A 115 -5.88 -7.12 30.43
CA THR A 115 -5.92 -8.04 31.58
C THR A 115 -5.77 -9.45 31.03
N LEU A 116 -4.75 -10.16 31.49
CA LEU A 116 -4.51 -11.55 31.11
C LEU A 116 -5.64 -12.46 31.64
N PRO A 117 -6.05 -13.47 30.84
CA PRO A 117 -6.87 -14.57 31.32
C PRO A 117 -6.29 -15.24 32.59
N LEU A 118 -7.14 -15.89 33.39
CA LEU A 118 -6.71 -16.53 34.64
C LEU A 118 -5.72 -17.68 34.41
N ASP A 119 -5.95 -18.43 33.34
CA ASP A 119 -5.15 -19.57 32.86
C ASP A 119 -3.84 -19.16 32.17
N ARG A 120 -3.66 -17.86 31.90
CA ARG A 120 -2.46 -17.26 31.29
C ARG A 120 -1.79 -16.24 32.21
N ALA A 121 -2.15 -16.25 33.49
CA ALA A 121 -1.60 -15.31 34.47
C ALA A 121 -0.08 -15.48 34.69
N ASP A 122 0.43 -16.67 34.36
CA ASP A 122 1.83 -17.06 34.49
C ASP A 122 2.63 -16.89 33.19
N ASP A 123 2.00 -16.49 32.07
CA ASP A 123 2.74 -16.13 30.85
C ASP A 123 3.76 -15.04 31.23
N GLU A 124 5.06 -15.28 31.02
CA GLU A 124 6.15 -14.37 31.39
C GLU A 124 6.22 -13.17 30.43
N TRP A 125 5.19 -12.33 30.43
CA TRP A 125 5.26 -10.96 29.93
C TRP A 125 6.27 -10.16 30.76
N VAL A 126 7.42 -9.87 30.18
CA VAL A 126 8.52 -9.10 30.75
C VAL A 126 8.51 -7.69 30.14
N PRO A 127 8.50 -6.62 30.95
CA PRO A 127 8.61 -5.26 30.41
C PRO A 127 9.90 -5.07 29.61
N GLY A 128 9.78 -4.57 28.39
CA GLY A 128 10.87 -4.42 27.42
C GLY A 128 10.83 -5.47 26.30
N ASP A 129 10.26 -6.65 26.59
CA ASP A 129 10.26 -7.75 25.63
C ASP A 129 9.17 -7.59 24.56
N THR A 130 9.44 -8.22 23.43
CA THR A 130 8.58 -8.20 22.24
C THR A 130 8.05 -9.60 21.95
N TYR A 131 6.75 -9.68 21.69
CA TYR A 131 6.01 -10.92 21.52
C TYR A 131 5.24 -10.90 20.19
N PRO A 132 5.10 -12.04 19.49
CA PRO A 132 4.23 -12.12 18.33
C PRO A 132 2.76 -11.90 18.73
N ASP A 133 1.99 -11.23 17.88
CA ASP A 133 0.54 -11.10 18.07
C ASP A 133 -0.15 -12.41 17.64
N GLU A 134 -1.01 -12.96 18.52
CA GLU A 134 -1.69 -14.24 18.27
C GLU A 134 -2.75 -14.16 17.16
N HIS A 135 -3.22 -12.96 16.82
CA HIS A 135 -4.30 -12.76 15.85
C HIS A 135 -3.82 -12.22 14.50
N ARG A 136 -2.59 -11.72 14.42
CA ARG A 136 -2.02 -11.05 13.26
C ARG A 136 -0.64 -11.61 12.97
N GLU A 137 -0.58 -12.55 12.04
CA GLU A 137 0.67 -13.15 11.59
C GLU A 137 1.69 -12.08 11.16
N GLY A 138 2.92 -12.20 11.69
CA GLY A 138 4.01 -11.27 11.41
C GLY A 138 3.85 -9.87 12.04
N ALA A 139 2.84 -9.65 12.89
CA ALA A 139 2.75 -8.48 13.75
C ALA A 139 3.28 -8.81 15.16
N TYR A 140 3.80 -7.79 15.84
CA TYR A 140 4.44 -7.96 17.13
C TYR A 140 4.04 -6.84 18.08
N VAL A 141 4.02 -7.15 19.38
CA VAL A 141 3.70 -6.21 20.46
C VAL A 141 4.81 -6.18 21.50
N THR A 142 5.17 -5.00 21.97
CA THR A 142 6.14 -4.82 23.07
C THR A 142 5.39 -4.66 24.38
N CYS A 143 5.77 -5.44 25.39
CA CYS A 143 5.34 -5.22 26.77
C CYS A 143 6.04 -4.00 27.33
N THR A 144 5.30 -3.00 27.76
CA THR A 144 5.86 -1.76 28.32
C THR A 144 5.78 -1.71 29.84
N LYS A 145 4.84 -2.48 30.42
CA LYS A 145 4.65 -2.57 31.87
C LYS A 145 3.85 -3.83 32.20
N ARG A 146 4.12 -4.41 33.37
CA ARG A 146 3.30 -5.44 34.00
C ARG A 146 3.00 -5.10 35.45
N SER A 147 1.83 -5.48 35.91
CA SER A 147 1.41 -5.41 37.32
C SER A 147 0.42 -6.55 37.61
N GLY A 148 0.91 -7.65 38.19
CA GLY A 148 0.12 -8.87 38.36
C GLY A 148 -0.39 -9.38 37.00
N ARG A 149 -1.72 -9.49 36.88
CA ARG A 149 -2.42 -9.90 35.64
C ARG A 149 -2.62 -8.78 34.62
N GLN A 150 -2.23 -7.54 34.94
CA GLN A 150 -2.37 -6.42 34.02
C GLN A 150 -1.08 -6.22 33.25
N ILE A 151 -1.18 -6.14 31.92
CA ILE A 151 -0.06 -5.83 31.02
C ILE A 151 -0.39 -4.57 30.22
N TRP A 152 0.64 -3.80 29.86
CA TRP A 152 0.51 -2.68 28.95
C TRP A 152 1.33 -3.00 27.73
N ILE A 153 0.66 -3.11 26.58
CA ILE A 153 1.34 -3.41 25.32
C ILE A 153 1.15 -2.27 24.33
N ARG A 154 2.08 -2.16 23.40
CA ARG A 154 1.94 -1.36 22.19
C ARG A 154 2.40 -2.18 20.99
N ALA A 155 1.96 -1.80 19.80
CA ALA A 155 2.54 -2.27 18.56
C ALA A 155 4.05 -1.98 18.58
N THR A 156 4.84 -3.00 18.24
CA THR A 156 6.27 -2.83 18.03
C THR A 156 6.47 -2.07 16.72
N THR A 157 7.40 -1.12 16.69
CA THR A 157 7.69 -0.34 15.48
C THR A 157 8.52 -1.16 14.49
N TYR A 158 8.52 -0.74 13.23
CA TYR A 158 9.34 -1.37 12.20
C TYR A 158 10.83 -1.37 12.58
N GLU A 159 11.34 -0.24 13.06
CA GLU A 159 12.73 -0.08 13.50
C GLU A 159 13.08 -1.03 14.66
N GLU A 160 12.19 -1.19 15.62
CA GLU A 160 12.39 -2.10 16.75
C GLU A 160 12.43 -3.57 16.29
N ILE A 161 11.56 -3.97 15.36
CA ILE A 161 11.58 -5.34 14.81
C ILE A 161 12.85 -5.61 14.01
N VAL A 162 13.28 -4.65 13.20
CA VAL A 162 14.55 -4.76 12.47
C VAL A 162 15.73 -4.85 13.43
N ALA A 163 15.74 -4.04 14.51
CA ALA A 163 16.79 -4.08 15.53
C ALA A 163 16.85 -5.42 16.27
N LEU A 164 15.73 -6.15 16.37
CA LEU A 164 15.66 -7.50 16.92
C LEU A 164 16.14 -8.59 15.94
N GLY A 165 16.52 -8.23 14.71
CA GLY A 165 16.97 -9.18 13.68
C GLY A 165 15.85 -10.04 13.08
N VAL A 166 14.60 -9.71 13.39
CA VAL A 166 13.43 -10.36 12.80
C VAL A 166 13.22 -9.76 11.43
N SER A 167 13.11 -10.59 10.38
CA SER A 167 12.70 -10.11 9.07
C SER A 167 11.23 -9.69 9.14
N PRO A 168 10.92 -8.39 9.01
CA PRO A 168 9.55 -7.91 9.03
C PRO A 168 8.80 -8.25 7.73
#